data_AF-A0A1I6KSS6-F1
#
_entry.id   AF-A0A1I6KSS6-F1
#
_cell.length_a   1.000
_cell.length_b   1.000
_cell.length_c   1.000
_cell.angle_alpha   90.00
_cell.angle_beta   90.00
_cell.angle_gamma   90.00
#
_symmetry.space_group_name_H-M   'P 1'
#
loop_
_entity.id
_entity.type
_entity.pdbx_description
1 polymer ?
#
loop_
_entity_poly.entity_id
_entity_poly.type
_entity_poly.pdbx_seq_one_letter_code
_entity_poly.pdbx_strand_id
1 'polypeptide(L)'
;METLEIVNAELLLSTPLTVVVRARLDFIEADGHETQRELALVIPRSRCDGDRPLWPALMSAASEHWHRCPGSARRLQVCIDGEWETLLTSQLAH
;
A
#
# COMPACT_ATOMS: atom_id res chain seq x y z
N MET A 1 -22.75 -8.85 -4.36
CA MET A 1 -21.85 -9.28 -3.26
C MET A 1 -20.44 -8.97 -3.72
N GLU A 2 -19.86 -7.87 -3.24
CA GLU A 2 -18.42 -7.62 -3.43
C GLU A 2 -17.67 -8.67 -2.60
N THR A 3 -16.90 -9.52 -3.26
CA THR A 3 -16.02 -10.48 -2.59
C THR A 3 -14.94 -9.68 -1.88
N LEU A 4 -14.97 -9.67 -0.55
CA LEU A 4 -13.88 -9.13 0.26
C LEU A 4 -12.73 -10.14 0.19
N GLU A 5 -11.81 -9.92 -0.75
CA GLU A 5 -10.61 -10.74 -0.88
C GLU A 5 -9.68 -10.49 0.32
N ILE A 6 -9.24 -11.56 0.97
CA ILE A 6 -8.27 -11.54 2.07
C ILE A 6 -6.89 -11.75 1.45
N VAL A 7 -5.91 -10.94 1.82
CA VAL A 7 -4.55 -11.10 1.28
C VAL A 7 -3.50 -11.33 2.36
N ASN A 8 -2.48 -12.08 1.99
CA ASN A 8 -1.36 -12.41 2.86
C ASN A 8 -0.21 -11.41 2.63
N ALA A 9 -0.38 -10.20 3.16
CA ALA A 9 0.61 -9.15 3.01
C ALA A 9 1.74 -9.25 4.05
N GLU A 10 2.97 -8.88 3.69
CA GLU A 10 4.12 -8.87 4.59
C GLU A 10 3.92 -7.84 5.70
N LEU A 11 3.98 -8.31 6.95
CA LEU A 11 3.71 -7.49 8.12
C LEU A 11 5.01 -6.93 8.70
N LEU A 12 5.01 -5.62 8.96
CA LEU A 12 6.05 -4.95 9.72
C LEU A 12 5.75 -4.98 11.23
N LEU A 13 4.47 -4.86 11.58
CA LEU A 13 4.01 -4.85 12.96
C LEU A 13 2.56 -5.34 13.02
N SER A 14 2.24 -6.17 14.01
CA SER A 14 0.87 -6.55 14.36
C SER A 14 0.56 -6.12 15.78
N THR A 15 -0.51 -5.36 15.97
CA THR A 15 -0.99 -4.90 17.27
C THR A 15 -2.46 -5.28 17.47
N PRO A 16 -2.99 -5.22 18.70
CA PRO A 16 -4.41 -5.51 18.95
C PRO A 16 -5.40 -4.65 18.15
N LEU A 17 -5.00 -3.45 17.71
CA LEU A 17 -5.88 -2.50 17.01
C LEU A 17 -5.55 -2.34 15.52
N THR A 18 -4.32 -2.60 15.12
CA THR A 18 -3.84 -2.36 13.76
C THR A 18 -2.88 -3.43 13.28
N VAL A 19 -2.90 -3.67 11.98
CA VAL A 19 -1.90 -4.43 11.24
C VAL A 19 -1.14 -3.43 10.37
N VAL A 20 0.18 -3.48 10.41
CA VAL A 20 1.06 -2.62 9.62
C VAL A 20 1.74 -3.44 8.55
N VAL A 21 1.50 -3.07 7.30
CA VAL A 21 1.95 -3.81 6.13
C VAL A 21 3.09 -3.06 5.43
N ARG A 22 4.08 -3.81 4.95
CA ARG A 22 5.20 -3.27 4.18
C ARG A 22 4.77 -2.86 2.78
N ALA A 23 5.09 -1.63 2.40
CA ALA A 23 4.82 -1.10 1.08
C ALA A 23 5.97 -0.22 0.58
N ARG A 24 5.89 0.14 -0.70
CA ARG A 24 6.87 0.97 -1.39
C ARG A 24 6.14 1.93 -2.31
N LEU A 25 6.59 3.18 -2.36
CA LEU A 25 6.11 4.20 -3.29
C LEU A 25 7.29 4.70 -4.12
N ASP A 26 7.13 4.59 -5.43
CA ASP A 26 7.96 5.26 -6.42
C ASP A 26 7.28 6.59 -6.80
N PHE A 27 8.02 7.68 -6.78
CA PHE A 27 7.51 9.01 -7.09
C PHE A 27 8.60 9.92 -7.65
N ILE A 28 8.19 10.95 -8.39
CA ILE A 28 9.08 11.99 -8.89
C ILE A 28 9.04 13.18 -7.93
N GLU A 29 10.19 13.56 -7.40
CA GLU A 29 10.36 14.71 -6.53
C GLU A 29 10.22 16.05 -7.29
N ALA A 30 10.14 17.16 -6.56
CA ALA A 30 9.96 18.49 -7.16
C ALA A 30 11.14 18.92 -8.04
N ASP A 31 12.33 18.35 -7.83
CA ASP A 31 13.52 18.55 -8.65
C ASP A 31 13.54 17.70 -9.94
N GLY A 32 12.52 16.85 -10.13
CA GLY A 32 12.38 15.98 -11.30
C GLY A 32 13.08 14.63 -11.15
N HIS A 33 13.72 14.33 -10.02
CA HIS A 33 14.34 13.03 -9.78
C HIS A 33 13.34 11.97 -9.37
N GLU A 34 13.51 10.76 -9.90
CA GLU A 34 12.74 9.59 -9.46
C GLU A 34 13.35 9.03 -8.18
N THR A 35 12.50 8.93 -7.16
CA THR A 35 12.86 8.45 -5.83
C THR A 35 11.92 7.32 -5.42
N GLN A 36 12.48 6.36 -4.70
CA GLN A 36 11.75 5.29 -4.06
C GLN A 36 11.73 5.50 -2.54
N ARG A 37 10.59 5.27 -1.90
CA ARG A 37 10.45 5.29 -0.45
C ARG A 37 9.70 4.07 0.05
N GLU A 38 10.27 3.39 1.05
CA GLU A 38 9.51 2.41 1.83
C GLU A 38 8.50 3.12 2.74
N LEU A 39 7.31 2.55 2.83
CA LEU A 39 6.22 3.07 3.65
C LEU A 39 5.48 1.94 4.36
N ALA A 40 4.78 2.33 5.41
CA ALA A 40 3.99 1.44 6.24
C ALA A 40 2.52 1.74 6.02
N LEU A 41 1.77 0.78 5.46
CA LEU A 41 0.32 0.87 5.35
C LEU A 41 -0.30 0.43 6.68
N VAL A 42 -0.98 1.34 7.37
CA VAL A 42 -1.61 1.06 8.65
C VAL A 42 -3.07 0.69 8.41
N ILE A 43 -3.44 -0.55 8.76
CA ILE A 43 -4.77 -1.10 8.53
C ILE A 43 -5.45 -1.38 9.87
N PRO A 44 -6.66 -0.84 10.11
CA PRO A 44 -7.44 -1.17 11.30
C PRO A 44 -7.78 -2.66 11.33
N ARG A 45 -7.64 -3.30 12.48
CA ARG A 45 -7.88 -4.74 12.62
C ARG A 45 -9.34 -5.15 12.37
N SER A 46 -10.28 -4.19 12.45
CA SER A 46 -11.68 -4.36 12.03
C SER A 46 -11.86 -4.57 10.52
N ARG A 47 -10.81 -4.32 9.73
CA ARG A 47 -10.75 -4.57 8.28
C ARG A 47 -9.74 -5.66 7.91
N CYS A 48 -9.47 -6.56 8.85
CA CYS A 48 -8.60 -7.71 8.69
C CYS A 48 -9.35 -9.00 9.08
N ASP A 49 -8.94 -10.12 8.50
CA ASP A 49 -9.21 -11.46 9.02
C ASP A 49 -7.96 -11.95 9.78
N GLY A 50 -7.99 -11.82 11.10
CA GLY A 50 -6.83 -12.05 11.96
C GLY A 50 -5.74 -10.99 11.69
N ASP A 51 -4.61 -11.43 11.17
CA ASP A 51 -3.49 -10.56 10.74
C ASP A 51 -3.51 -10.24 9.24
N ARG A 52 -4.48 -10.77 8.49
CA ARG A 52 -4.54 -10.63 7.03
C ARG A 52 -5.48 -9.49 6.65
N PRO A 53 -5.00 -8.42 6.03
CA PRO A 53 -5.87 -7.33 5.62
C PRO A 53 -6.82 -7.74 4.49
N LEU A 54 -8.01 -7.14 4.48
CA LEU A 54 -8.91 -7.21 3.34
C LEU A 54 -8.38 -6.31 2.21
N TRP A 55 -8.53 -6.74 0.96
CA TRP A 55 -8.07 -6.00 -0.21
C TRP A 55 -8.58 -4.54 -0.25
N PRO A 56 -9.88 -4.24 0.01
CA PRO A 56 -10.34 -2.85 0.03
C PRO A 56 -9.67 -2.00 1.12
N ALA A 57 -9.23 -2.62 2.22
CA ALA A 57 -8.54 -1.92 3.31
C ALA A 57 -7.11 -1.53 2.89
N LEU A 58 -6.42 -2.43 2.19
CA LEU A 58 -5.12 -2.14 1.57
C LEU A 58 -5.23 -1.04 0.52
N MET A 59 -6.20 -1.13 -0.38
CA MET A 59 -6.43 -0.10 -1.41
C MET A 59 -6.75 1.27 -0.79
N SER A 60 -7.54 1.29 0.29
CA SER A 60 -7.84 2.53 1.02
C SER A 60 -6.58 3.15 1.60
N ALA A 61 -5.76 2.37 2.31
CA ALA A 61 -4.51 2.84 2.90
C ALA A 61 -3.51 3.30 1.83
N ALA A 62 -3.34 2.51 0.77
CA ALA A 62 -2.47 2.86 -0.36
C ALA A 62 -2.90 4.18 -1.02
N SER A 63 -4.20 4.37 -1.26
CA SER A 63 -4.76 5.60 -1.81
C SER A 63 -4.46 6.81 -0.92
N GLU A 64 -4.58 6.69 0.40
CA GLU A 64 -4.24 7.78 1.31
C GLU A 64 -2.75 8.19 1.18
N HIS A 65 -1.84 7.23 1.14
CA HIS A 65 -0.41 7.49 0.95
C HIS A 65 -0.10 8.06 -0.43
N TRP A 66 -0.81 7.59 -1.47
CA TRP A 66 -0.69 8.10 -2.83
C TRP A 66 -0.99 9.60 -2.91
N HIS A 67 -2.09 10.04 -2.31
CA HIS A 67 -2.50 11.45 -2.32
C HIS A 67 -1.61 12.34 -1.44
N ARG A 68 -0.95 11.78 -0.42
CA ARG A 68 -0.01 12.49 0.45
C ARG A 68 1.43 12.48 -0.09
N CYS A 69 1.65 11.93 -1.28
CA CYS A 69 2.96 11.92 -1.91
C CYS A 69 3.49 13.36 -2.06
N PRO A 70 4.72 13.68 -1.62
CA PRO A 70 5.28 15.03 -1.71
C PRO A 70 5.60 15.45 -3.16
N GLY A 71 5.59 14.50 -4.10
CA GLY A 71 5.79 14.73 -5.52
C GLY A 71 4.76 13.97 -6.36
N SER A 72 5.13 13.62 -7.59
CA SER A 72 4.24 12.89 -8.51
C SER A 72 4.36 11.39 -8.29
N ALA A 73 3.39 10.79 -7.61
CA ALA A 73 3.32 9.35 -7.41
C ALA A 73 3.28 8.58 -8.74
N ARG A 74 4.10 7.54 -8.87
CA ARG A 74 4.24 6.71 -10.07
C ARG A 74 3.72 5.31 -9.88
N ARG A 75 4.13 4.67 -8.79
CA ARG A 75 3.77 3.28 -8.51
C ARG A 75 3.80 3.03 -7.01
N LEU A 76 2.76 2.42 -6.48
CA LEU A 76 2.71 1.96 -5.10
C LEU A 76 2.55 0.45 -5.11
N GLN A 77 3.48 -0.22 -4.44
CA GLN A 77 3.53 -1.66 -4.32
C GLN A 77 3.41 -2.09 -2.86
N VAL A 78 2.92 -3.30 -2.66
CA VAL A 78 2.85 -3.99 -1.38
C VAL A 78 3.50 -5.35 -1.53
N CYS A 79 4.10 -5.88 -0.47
CA CYS A 79 4.59 -7.26 -0.52
C CYS A 79 3.45 -8.21 -0.12
N ILE A 80 3.02 -9.09 -1.03
CA ILE A 80 1.99 -10.12 -0.83
C ILE A 80 2.60 -11.46 -1.17
N ASP A 81 2.47 -12.44 -0.27
CA ASP A 81 3.04 -13.79 -0.45
C ASP A 81 4.56 -13.80 -0.75
N GLY A 82 5.27 -12.77 -0.32
CA GLY A 82 6.71 -12.59 -0.56
C GLY A 82 7.06 -11.90 -1.88
N GLU A 83 6.07 -11.48 -2.66
CA GLU A 83 6.24 -10.81 -3.95
C GLU A 83 5.71 -9.37 -3.94
N TRP A 84 6.37 -8.48 -4.69
CA TRP A 84 5.96 -7.07 -4.77
C TRP A 84 4.83 -6.88 -5.79
N GLU A 85 3.62 -6.80 -5.28
CA GLU A 85 2.41 -6.57 -6.06
C GLU A 85 2.09 -5.09 -6.22
N THR A 86 1.64 -4.68 -7.41
CA THR A 86 1.27 -3.28 -7.67
C THR A 86 -0.17 -3.00 -7.27
N LEU A 87 -0.38 -2.07 -6.33
CA LEU A 87 -1.71 -1.62 -5.92
C LEU A 87 -2.20 -0.44 -6.74
N LEU A 88 -1.33 0.54 -6.97
CA LEU A 88 -1.64 1.78 -7.69
C LEU A 88 -0.51 2.10 -8.66
N THR A 89 -0.87 2.58 -9.84
CA THR A 89 0.08 3.04 -10.85
C THR A 89 -0.49 4.24 -11.58
N SER A 90 0.35 5.24 -11.83
CA SER A 90 -0.02 6.35 -12.70
C SER A 90 0.09 5.86 -14.14
N GLN A 91 -1.01 5.88 -14.89
CA GLN A 91 -0.91 5.75 -16.35
C GLN A 91 -0.20 7.00 -16.87
N LEU A 92 1.08 6.85 -17.21
CA LEU A 92 1.78 7.83 -18.02
C LEU A 92 1.11 7.83 -19.41
N ALA A 93 0.27 8.82 -19.68
CA ALA A 93 -0.06 9.15 -21.06
C ALA A 93 1.26 9.44 -21.78
N HIS A 94 1.64 8.55 -22.68
CA HIS A 94 2.71 8.76 -23.66
C HIS A 94 2.27 9.80 -24.69
#